data_AF-A0A437Q9Y2-F1
#
_entry.id   AF-A0A437Q9Y2-F1
#
_cell.length_a   1.000
_cell.length_b   1.000
_cell.length_c   1.000
_cell.angle_alpha   90.00
_cell.angle_beta   90.00
_cell.angle_gamma   90.00
#
_symmetry.space_group_name_H-M   'P 1'
#
loop_
_entity.id
_entity.type
_entity.pdbx_description
1 polymer ?
#
loop_
_entity_poly.entity_id
_entity_poly.type
_entity_poly.pdbx_seq_one_letter_code
_entity_poly.pdbx_strand_id
1 'polypeptide(L)' 'MNDDIQIKTDASGQIDTQYYMDQARDLRAEYHAELFAAIVKKVKALLHISTPSIEIRRPAHH' A
#
# COMPACT_ATOMS: atom_id res chain seq x y z
N MET A 1 -3.63 6.28 31.85
CA MET A 1 -4.09 5.31 30.86
C MET A 1 -3.11 4.15 30.99
N ASN A 2 -3.46 3.15 31.79
CA ASN A 2 -2.61 1.97 31.94
C ASN A 2 -3.03 1.05 30.80
N ASP A 3 -2.33 1.15 29.68
CA ASP A 3 -2.51 0.21 28.58
C ASP A 3 -1.96 -1.13 29.07
N ASP A 4 -2.87 -2.02 29.47
CA ASP A 4 -2.52 -3.41 29.77
C ASP A 4 -1.95 -4.04 28.49
N ILE A 5 -0.62 -4.07 28.40
CA ILE A 5 0.10 -4.69 27.30
C ILE A 5 -0.14 -6.20 27.39
N GLN A 6 -1.08 -6.70 26.59
CA GLN A 6 -1.30 -8.13 26.43
C GLN A 6 -0.16 -8.74 25.62
N ILE A 7 0.75 -9.43 26.29
CA ILE A 7 1.85 -10.15 25.66
C ILE A 7 1.33 -11.50 25.16
N LYS A 8 1.55 -11.76 23.88
CA LYS A 8 1.25 -13.05 23.25
C LYS A 8 2.33 -14.05 23.64
N THR A 9 1.90 -15.13 24.28
CA THR A 9 2.77 -16.22 24.70
C THR A 9 2.48 -17.50 23.92
N ASP A 10 3.49 -18.34 23.81
CA ASP A 10 3.39 -19.67 23.22
C ASP A 10 2.80 -20.68 24.21
N ALA A 11 2.66 -21.95 23.78
CA ALA A 11 2.11 -23.02 24.61
C ALA A 11 2.94 -23.32 25.88
N SER A 12 4.19 -22.85 25.95
CA SER A 12 5.07 -22.99 27.11
C SER A 12 5.03 -21.78 28.05
N GLY A 13 4.25 -20.75 27.71
CA GLY A 13 4.14 -19.50 28.47
C GLY A 13 5.26 -18.51 28.19
N GLN A 14 6.13 -18.78 27.21
CA GLN A 14 7.20 -17.89 26.79
C GLN A 14 6.68 -16.91 25.74
N ILE A 15 7.40 -15.80 25.50
CA ILE A 15 7.03 -14.83 24.46
C ILE A 15 7.02 -15.53 23.10
N ASP A 16 5.89 -15.44 22.40
CA ASP A 16 5.74 -16.01 21.05
C ASP A 16 6.48 -15.13 20.03
N THR A 17 7.78 -15.35 19.93
CA THR A 17 8.65 -14.57 19.04
C THR A 17 8.25 -14.72 17.57
N GLN A 18 7.73 -15.88 17.17
CA GLN A 18 7.31 -16.14 15.81
C GLN A 18 6.09 -15.28 15.45
N TYR A 19 5.09 -15.23 16.35
CA TYR A 19 3.93 -14.34 16.18
C TYR A 19 4.34 -12.88 15.94
N TYR A 20 5.26 -12.36 16.74
CA TYR A 20 5.71 -10.98 16.59
C TYR A 20 6.55 -10.74 15.34
N MET A 21 7.33 -11.72 14.90
CA MET A 21 8.05 -11.63 13.63
C MET A 21 7.10 -11.58 12.43
N ASP A 22 6.05 -12.41 12.45
CA ASP A 22 5.06 -12.43 11.38
C ASP A 22 4.23 -11.15 11.38
N GLN A 23 3.79 -10.68 12.55
CA GLN A 23 3.13 -9.39 12.69
C GLN A 23 3.99 -8.23 12.15
N ALA A 24 5.30 -8.24 12.42
CA ALA A 24 6.22 -7.22 11.89
C ALA A 24 6.37 -7.30 10.36
N ARG A 25 6.27 -8.49 9.76
CA ARG A 25 6.27 -8.67 8.30
C ARG A 25 4.99 -8.12 7.69
N ASP A 26 3.84 -8.41 8.30
CA ASP A 26 2.54 -7.94 7.84
C ASP A 26 2.48 -6.40 7.86
N LEU A 27 2.89 -5.78 8.97
CA LEU A 27 2.96 -4.32 9.08
C LEU A 27 3.86 -3.68 8.02
N ARG A 28 5.01 -4.30 7.71
CA ARG A 28 5.89 -3.81 6.64
C ARG A 28 5.24 -3.96 5.27
N ALA A 29 4.54 -5.06 5.02
CA ALA A 29 3.86 -5.32 3.75
C ALA A 29 2.75 -4.30 3.53
N GLU A 30 1.93 -4.03 4.55
CA GLU A 30 0.88 -3.01 4.51
C GLU A 30 1.45 -1.62 4.21
N TYR A 31 2.48 -1.21 4.95
CA TYR A 31 3.13 0.08 4.73
C TYR A 31 3.71 0.22 3.32
N HIS A 32 4.37 -0.82 2.81
CA HIS A 32 4.90 -0.80 1.44
C HIS A 32 3.77 -0.78 0.40
N ALA A 33 2.69 -1.52 0.60
CA ALA A 33 1.54 -1.51 -0.30
C ALA A 33 0.93 -0.10 -0.42
N GLU A 34 0.74 0.59 0.70
CA GLU A 34 0.26 1.98 0.72
C GLU A 34 1.23 2.93 0.00
N LEU A 35 2.53 2.80 0.27
CA LEU A 35 3.56 3.62 -0.37
C LEU A 35 3.58 3.41 -1.89
N PHE A 36 3.58 2.16 -2.35
CA PHE A 36 3.56 1.85 -3.78
C PHE A 36 2.28 2.31 -4.45
N ALA A 37 1.12 2.15 -3.81
CA ALA A 37 -0.14 2.68 -4.32
C ALA A 37 -0.08 4.20 -4.49
N ALA A 38 0.49 4.93 -3.52
CA ALA A 38 0.68 6.37 -3.60
C ALA A 38 1.64 6.77 -4.73
N ILE A 39 2.74 6.04 -4.92
CA ILE A 39 3.70 6.26 -6.01
C ILE A 39 3.03 6.04 -7.37
N VAL A 40 2.36 4.91 -7.56
CA VAL A 40 1.65 4.57 -8.81
C VAL A 40 0.61 5.63 -9.16
N LYS A 41 -0.15 6.10 -8.16
CA LYS A 41 -1.13 7.18 -8.35
C LYS A 41 -0.47 8.47 -8.82
N LYS A 42 0.67 8.85 -8.25
CA LYS A 42 1.44 10.05 -8.66
C LYS A 42 2.01 9.91 -10.07
N VAL A 43 2.62 8.77 -10.39
CA VAL A 43 3.15 8.50 -11.74
C VAL A 43 2.03 8.56 -12.78
N LYS A 44 0.89 7.90 -12.51
CA LYS A 44 -0.27 7.93 -13.41
C LYS A 44 -0.81 9.35 -13.62
N ALA A 45 -0.85 10.18 -12.56
CA ALA A 45 -1.27 11.56 -12.67
C ALA A 45 -0.32 12.40 -13.54
N LEU A 46 1.00 12.26 -13.36
CA LEU A 46 1.99 12.95 -14.20
C LEU A 46 1.88 12.56 -15.67
N LEU A 47 1.68 11.27 -15.97
CA LEU A 47 1.52 10.77 -17.34
C LEU A 47 0.16 11.14 -17.98
N HIS A 48 -0.91 11.27 -17.17
CA HIS A 48 -2.19 11.79 -17.66
C HIS A 48 -2.11 13.27 -18.02
N ILE A 49 -1.34 14.07 -17.27
CA ILE A 49 -1.13 15.49 -17.59
C ILE A 49 -0.36 15.65 -18.91
N SER A 50 0.51 14.70 -19.26
CA SER A 50 1.34 14.77 -20.47
C SER A 50 0.73 14.11 -21.72
N THR A 51 -0.45 13.48 -21.63
CA THR A 51 -1.09 12.89 -22.81
C THR A 51 -2.03 13.94 -23.42
N PRO A 52 -1.66 14.58 -24.55
CA PRO A 52 -2.64 15.39 -25.27
C PRO A 52 -3.76 14.45 -25.71
N SER A 53 -4.99 14.81 -25.40
CA SER A 53 -6.17 14.19 -25.99
C SER A 53 -6.03 14.33 -27.51
N ILE A 54 -5.62 13.25 -28.20
CA ILE A 54 -5.68 13.20 -29.66
C ILE A 54 -7.16 13.03 -29.99
N GLU A 55 -7.89 14.15 -29.98
CA GLU A 55 -9.19 14.24 -30.62
C GLU A 55 -8.95 14.06 -32.12
N ILE A 56 -9.04 12.81 -32.59
CA ILE A 56 -9.13 12.52 -34.02
C ILE A 56 -10.48 13.07 -34.50
N ARG A 57 -10.56 14.39 -34.74
CA ARG A 57 -11.69 14.99 -35.47
C ARG A 57 -11.67 14.39 -36.88
N ARG A 58 -12.61 13.47 -37.13
CA ARG A 58 -12.92 13.03 -38.50
C ARG A 58 -13.26 14.28 -39.31
N PRO A 59 -12.61 14.54 -40.46
CA PRO A 59 -13.02 15.64 -41.32
C PRO A 59 -14.45 15.35 -41.80
N ALA A 60 -15.35 16.31 -41.56
CA ALA A 60 -16.69 16.28 -42.14
C ALA A 60 -16.52 16.39 -43.66
N HIS A 61 -16.84 15.31 -44.37
CA HIS A 61 -16.96 15.34 -45.82
C HIS A 61 -18.25 16.12 -46.16
N HIS A 62 -18.08 17.21 -46.91
CA HIS A 62 -19.13 18.04 -47.49
C HIS A 62 -19.24 17.77 -48.99
#